data_AF-A0AAD3VPU5-F1
#
_entry.id   AF-A0AAD3VPU5-F1
#
_cell.length_a   1.000
_cell.length_b   1.000
_cell.length_c   1.000
_cell.angle_alpha   90.00
_cell.angle_beta   90.00
_cell.angle_gamma   90.00
#
_symmetry.space_group_name_H-M   'P 1'
#
loop_
_entity.id
_entity.type
_entity.pdbx_description
1 polymer ?
#
loop_
_entity_poly.entity_id
_entity_poly.type
_entity_poly.pdbx_seq_one_letter_code
_entity_poly.pdbx_strand_id
1 'polypeptide(L)'
;MFSQRGSILLDTVLFLALLSVLSMALIGQLVFMTKVSAQEDARVQGLMAARVQLEDMRTKWTYDVTTSPVKFTTTAFDDNRLKEGYYSITKPDSSKPHLYQVEIWINDKTDKTVYRTISQVWVKP
;
A
#
# COMPACT_ATOMS: atom_id res chain seq x y z
N MET A 1 39.64 -42.60 26.78
CA MET A 1 38.83 -42.59 25.53
C MET A 1 37.38 -42.10 25.69
N PHE A 2 36.92 -41.74 26.91
CA PHE A 2 35.54 -41.24 27.14
C PHE A 2 35.37 -39.72 26.98
N SER A 3 36.43 -38.92 27.13
CA SER A 3 36.39 -37.45 27.06
C SER A 3 36.20 -36.89 25.63
N GLN A 4 36.75 -37.55 24.61
CA GLN A 4 36.64 -37.10 23.21
C GLN A 4 35.20 -37.16 22.67
N ARG A 5 34.41 -38.17 23.06
CA ARG A 5 33.01 -38.31 22.59
C ARG A 5 32.09 -37.22 23.17
N GLY A 6 32.33 -36.81 24.41
CA GLY A 6 31.61 -35.70 25.05
C GLY A 6 31.91 -34.34 24.39
N SER A 7 33.18 -34.10 24.01
CA SER A 7 33.58 -32.89 23.25
C SER A 7 32.90 -32.82 21.89
N ILE A 8 32.94 -33.92 21.12
CA ILE A 8 32.35 -33.97 19.77
C ILE A 8 30.83 -33.77 19.82
N LEU A 9 30.14 -34.38 20.80
CA LEU A 9 28.70 -34.17 20.98
C LEU A 9 28.38 -32.72 21.32
N LEU A 10 29.14 -32.09 22.23
CA LEU A 10 28.94 -30.70 22.60
C LEU A 10 29.19 -29.76 21.40
N ASP A 11 30.24 -30.00 20.62
CA ASP A 11 30.57 -29.22 19.42
C ASP A 11 29.47 -29.34 18.35
N THR A 12 28.95 -30.56 18.12
CA THR A 12 27.83 -30.76 17.17
C THR A 12 26.53 -30.09 17.63
N VAL A 13 26.20 -30.12 18.92
CA VAL A 13 25.01 -29.44 19.46
C VAL A 13 25.17 -27.93 19.34
N LEU A 14 26.36 -27.40 19.64
CA LEU A 14 26.65 -25.97 19.55
C LEU A 14 26.60 -25.50 18.08
N PHE A 15 27.13 -26.29 17.16
CA PHE A 15 27.03 -26.03 15.72
C PHE A 15 25.58 -26.05 15.22
N LEU A 16 24.78 -27.04 15.61
CA LEU A 16 23.36 -27.13 15.24
C LEU A 16 22.55 -25.97 15.82
N ALA A 17 22.83 -25.56 17.07
CA ALA A 17 22.20 -24.41 17.69
C ALA A 17 22.52 -23.13 16.90
N LEU A 18 23.79 -22.89 16.57
CA LEU A 18 24.21 -21.74 15.75
C LEU A 18 23.56 -21.76 14.36
N LEU A 19 23.53 -22.92 13.70
CA LEU A 19 22.88 -23.09 12.40
C LEU A 19 21.38 -22.80 12.47
N SER A 20 20.71 -23.22 13.54
CA SER A 20 19.27 -22.96 13.75
C SER A 20 18.97 -21.47 13.92
N VAL A 21 19.81 -20.75 14.68
CA VAL A 21 19.69 -19.30 14.88
C VAL A 21 19.94 -18.55 13.57
N LEU A 22 20.98 -18.93 12.83
CA LEU A 22 21.27 -18.37 11.49
C LEU A 22 20.12 -18.61 10.52
N SER A 23 19.55 -19.82 10.52
CA SER A 23 18.42 -20.17 9.64
C SER A 23 17.16 -19.37 9.99
N MET A 24 16.83 -19.23 11.28
CA MET A 24 15.72 -18.39 11.72
C MET A 24 15.93 -16.92 11.36
N ALA A 25 17.15 -16.40 11.51
CA ALA A 25 17.47 -15.03 11.13
C ALA A 25 17.30 -14.78 9.62
N LEU A 26 17.80 -15.70 8.78
CA LEU A 26 17.66 -15.63 7.32
C LEU A 26 16.20 -15.68 6.87
N ILE A 27 15.43 -16.63 7.39
CA ILE A 27 14.00 -16.75 7.09
C ILE A 27 13.25 -15.50 7.56
N GLY A 28 13.55 -15.01 8.76
CA GLY A 28 12.95 -13.80 9.32
C GLY A 28 13.20 -12.57 8.45
N GLN A 29 14.45 -12.37 8.00
CA GLN A 29 14.81 -11.27 7.10
C GLN A 29 14.12 -11.39 5.75
N LEU A 30 14.07 -12.59 5.15
CA LEU A 30 13.42 -12.83 3.87
C LEU A 30 11.91 -12.55 3.93
N VAL A 31 11.24 -13.04 4.99
CA VAL A 31 9.81 -12.79 5.20
C VAL A 31 9.52 -11.30 5.43
N PHE A 32 10.40 -10.60 6.14
CA PHE A 32 10.25 -9.16 6.34
C PHE A 32 10.40 -8.39 5.03
N MET A 33 11.45 -8.69 4.24
CA MET A 33 11.69 -8.05 2.95
C MET A 33 10.54 -8.28 1.96
N THR A 34 10.04 -9.52 1.87
CA THR A 34 8.91 -9.84 0.98
C THR A 34 7.63 -9.11 1.38
N LYS A 35 7.33 -8.99 2.68
CA LYS A 35 6.18 -8.22 3.17
C LYS A 35 6.32 -6.73 2.87
N VAL A 36 7.49 -6.15 3.14
CA VAL A 36 7.75 -4.72 2.87
C VAL A 36 7.69 -4.43 1.37
N SER A 37 8.30 -5.29 0.55
CA SER A 37 8.24 -5.18 -0.91
C SER A 37 6.80 -5.26 -1.42
N ALA A 38 6.00 -6.19 -0.91
CA ALA A 38 4.60 -6.32 -1.30
C ALA A 38 3.76 -5.10 -0.91
N GLN A 39 4.02 -4.51 0.26
CA GLN A 39 3.34 -3.30 0.70
C GLN A 39 3.72 -2.08 -0.14
N GLU A 40 5.01 -1.92 -0.47
CA GLU A 40 5.46 -0.80 -1.29
C GLU A 40 4.94 -0.90 -2.73
N ASP A 41 4.92 -2.10 -3.29
CA ASP A 41 4.34 -2.37 -4.60
C ASP A 41 2.84 -1.99 -4.64
N ALA A 42 2.05 -2.43 -3.64
CA ALA A 42 0.65 -2.02 -3.52
C ALA A 42 0.47 -0.50 -3.38
N ARG A 43 1.39 0.18 -2.67
CA ARG A 43 1.38 1.64 -2.52
C ARG A 43 1.65 2.34 -3.86
N VAL A 44 2.63 1.87 -4.62
CA VAL A 44 3.00 2.42 -5.94
C VAL A 44 1.87 2.21 -6.95
N GLN A 45 1.29 1.02 -6.99
CA GLN A 45 0.15 0.75 -7.86
C GLN A 45 -1.08 1.58 -7.45
N GLY A 46 -1.33 1.73 -6.15
CA GLY A 46 -2.37 2.64 -5.64
C GLY A 46 -2.15 4.08 -6.12
N LEU A 47 -0.92 4.58 -6.04
CA LEU A 47 -0.57 5.89 -6.58
C LEU A 47 -0.85 5.99 -8.09
N MET A 48 -0.51 4.95 -8.87
CA MET A 48 -0.78 4.94 -10.31
C MET A 48 -2.28 4.91 -10.63
N ALA A 49 -3.08 4.13 -9.89
CA ALA A 49 -4.53 4.12 -10.05
C ALA A 49 -5.17 5.46 -9.67
N ALA A 50 -4.70 6.11 -8.60
CA ALA A 50 -5.15 7.45 -8.23
C ALA A 50 -4.79 8.49 -9.30
N ARG A 51 -3.60 8.39 -9.91
CA ARG A 51 -3.19 9.25 -11.03
C ARG A 51 -4.12 9.12 -12.23
N VAL A 52 -4.42 7.90 -12.66
CA VAL A 52 -5.34 7.63 -13.77
C VAL A 52 -6.72 8.22 -13.47
N GLN A 53 -7.23 8.02 -12.25
CA GLN A 53 -8.51 8.57 -11.84
C GLN A 53 -8.51 10.11 -11.83
N LEU A 54 -7.43 10.76 -11.37
CA LEU A 54 -7.31 12.21 -11.43
C LEU A 54 -7.31 12.73 -12.87
N GLU A 55 -6.64 12.04 -13.79
CA GLU A 55 -6.64 12.41 -15.20
C GLU A 55 -8.02 12.23 -15.85
N ASP A 56 -8.74 11.15 -15.50
CA ASP A 56 -10.11 10.92 -15.94
C ASP A 56 -11.03 12.05 -15.44
N MET A 57 -10.95 12.38 -14.15
CA MET A 57 -11.68 13.49 -13.54
C MET A 57 -11.34 14.82 -14.20
N ARG A 58 -10.07 15.09 -14.54
CA ARG A 58 -9.68 16.32 -15.24
C ARG A 58 -10.44 16.51 -16.56
N THR A 59 -10.79 15.43 -17.26
CA THR A 59 -11.44 15.50 -18.58
C THR A 59 -12.97 15.40 -18.52
N LYS A 60 -13.53 14.72 -17.51
CA LYS A 60 -14.96 14.38 -17.45
C LYS A 60 -15.72 15.06 -16.30
N TRP A 61 -15.04 15.71 -15.37
CA TRP A 61 -15.69 16.30 -14.21
C TRP A 61 -16.48 17.55 -14.56
N THR A 62 -17.74 17.58 -14.11
CA THR A 62 -18.72 18.63 -14.36
C THR A 62 -18.75 19.74 -13.29
N TYR A 63 -17.73 19.81 -12.43
CA TYR A 63 -17.63 20.77 -11.30
C TYR A 63 -18.67 20.59 -10.19
N ASP A 64 -19.25 19.39 -10.10
CA ASP A 64 -20.18 19.02 -9.04
C ASP A 64 -19.46 18.42 -7.82
N VAL A 65 -20.10 18.58 -6.66
CA VAL A 65 -19.70 18.00 -5.37
C VAL A 65 -20.31 16.61 -5.25
N THR A 66 -19.58 15.66 -4.69
CA THR A 66 -20.11 14.30 -4.47
C THR A 66 -20.84 14.23 -3.13
N THR A 67 -22.10 13.76 -3.13
CA THR A 67 -22.88 13.51 -1.90
C THR A 67 -22.44 12.24 -1.17
N SER A 68 -21.82 11.29 -1.87
CA SER A 68 -21.24 10.06 -1.33
C SER A 68 -19.98 9.70 -2.10
N PRO A 69 -19.01 8.99 -1.47
CA PRO A 69 -17.81 8.54 -2.15
C PRO A 69 -18.12 7.76 -3.42
N VAL A 70 -17.56 8.17 -4.54
CA VAL A 70 -17.73 7.51 -5.84
C VAL A 70 -16.65 6.46 -6.00
N LYS A 71 -17.08 5.25 -6.32
CA LYS A 71 -16.22 4.08 -6.51
C LYS A 71 -15.64 4.06 -7.93
N PHE A 72 -14.37 3.70 -8.07
CA PHE A 72 -13.71 3.49 -9.35
C PHE A 72 -12.85 2.22 -9.35
N THR A 73 -12.62 1.70 -10.56
CA THR A 73 -11.91 0.43 -10.75
C THR A 73 -10.40 0.66 -10.79
N THR A 74 -9.64 -0.17 -10.06
CA THR A 74 -8.17 -0.13 -10.00
C THR A 74 -7.50 -1.18 -10.89
N THR A 75 -8.28 -2.00 -11.61
CA THR A 75 -7.83 -3.16 -12.41
C THR A 75 -7.01 -2.82 -13.65
N ALA A 76 -6.62 -1.56 -13.85
CA ALA A 76 -5.67 -1.20 -14.90
C ALA A 76 -4.26 -1.73 -14.62
N PHE A 77 -3.98 -2.15 -13.38
CA PHE A 77 -2.71 -2.71 -12.95
C PHE A 77 -2.95 -4.19 -12.60
N ASP A 78 -2.17 -5.07 -13.23
CA ASP A 78 -2.33 -6.52 -13.32
C ASP A 78 -2.02 -7.25 -11.99
N ASP A 79 -2.42 -6.67 -10.86
CA ASP A 79 -2.13 -7.19 -9.53
C ASP A 79 -3.41 -7.42 -8.74
N ASN A 80 -3.48 -8.61 -8.17
CA ASN A 80 -4.63 -9.15 -7.47
C ASN A 80 -4.66 -8.67 -6.00
N ARG A 81 -4.03 -7.54 -5.66
CA ARG A 81 -3.88 -7.03 -4.28
C ARG A 81 -4.73 -5.82 -3.97
N LEU A 82 -4.96 -4.96 -4.95
CA LEU A 82 -5.82 -3.80 -4.80
C LEU A 82 -7.29 -4.21 -4.90
N LYS A 83 -8.12 -3.55 -4.09
CA LYS A 83 -9.57 -3.51 -4.28
C LYS A 83 -9.91 -2.21 -5.02
N GLU A 84 -11.16 -1.83 -5.00
CA GLU A 84 -11.65 -0.63 -5.65
C GLU A 84 -11.14 0.64 -4.93
N GLY A 85 -10.98 1.69 -5.72
CA GLY A 85 -10.68 3.02 -5.21
C GLY A 85 -11.97 3.81 -5.02
N TYR A 86 -11.88 4.86 -4.23
CA TYR A 86 -12.97 5.79 -4.01
C TYR A 86 -12.45 7.22 -4.11
N TYR A 87 -13.31 8.12 -4.57
CA TYR A 87 -13.04 9.54 -4.52
C TYR A 87 -14.23 10.32 -3.96
N SER A 88 -13.94 11.45 -3.36
CA SER A 88 -14.93 12.42 -2.87
C SER A 88 -14.49 13.81 -3.26
N ILE A 89 -15.43 14.60 -3.76
CA ILE A 89 -15.24 16.00 -4.10
C ILE A 89 -16.07 16.80 -3.11
N THR A 90 -15.41 17.65 -2.33
CA THR A 90 -16.04 18.52 -1.35
C THR A 90 -15.71 19.98 -1.65
N LYS A 91 -16.53 20.88 -1.13
CA LYS A 91 -16.27 22.32 -1.17
C LYS A 91 -15.90 22.76 0.25
N PRO A 92 -14.61 23.01 0.53
CA PRO A 92 -14.17 23.28 1.90
C PRO A 92 -14.67 24.63 2.42
N ASP A 93 -14.95 25.58 1.52
CA ASP A 93 -15.36 26.93 1.88
C ASP A 93 -16.41 27.45 0.91
N SER A 94 -17.63 27.67 1.42
CA SER A 94 -18.74 28.23 0.64
C SER A 94 -18.48 29.66 0.16
N SER A 95 -17.55 30.39 0.79
CA SER A 95 -17.15 31.74 0.37
C SER A 95 -16.21 31.76 -0.83
N LYS A 96 -15.60 30.62 -1.18
CA LYS A 96 -14.74 30.45 -2.37
C LYS A 96 -15.45 29.59 -3.39
N PRO A 97 -16.25 30.19 -4.30
CA PRO A 97 -17.13 29.44 -5.17
C PRO A 97 -16.39 28.46 -6.10
N HIS A 98 -15.12 28.74 -6.37
CA HIS A 98 -14.26 28.06 -7.34
C HIS A 98 -13.22 27.12 -6.72
N LEU A 99 -13.21 26.96 -5.40
CA LEU A 99 -12.27 26.06 -4.72
C LEU A 99 -12.95 24.73 -4.39
N TYR A 100 -12.42 23.66 -4.94
CA TYR A 100 -12.86 22.30 -4.69
C TYR A 100 -11.74 21.49 -4.05
N GLN A 101 -12.11 20.53 -3.22
CA GLN A 101 -11.20 19.57 -2.63
C GLN A 101 -11.55 18.17 -3.12
N VAL A 102 -10.62 17.53 -3.79
CA VAL A 102 -10.73 16.15 -4.27
C VAL A 102 -9.90 15.27 -3.35
N GLU A 103 -10.57 14.29 -2.76
CA GLU A 103 -9.96 13.27 -1.94
C GLU A 103 -10.06 11.94 -2.69
N ILE A 104 -8.95 11.21 -2.79
CA ILE A 104 -8.91 9.87 -3.40
C ILE A 104 -8.25 8.92 -2.41
N TRP A 105 -8.87 7.77 -2.20
CA TRP A 105 -8.28 6.69 -1.42
C TRP A 105 -8.50 5.35 -2.08
N ILE A 106 -7.54 4.45 -1.88
CA ILE A 106 -7.55 3.11 -2.46
C ILE A 106 -7.29 2.13 -1.33
N ASN A 107 -8.11 1.09 -1.32
CA ASN A 107 -8.01 0.01 -0.35
C ASN A 107 -7.38 -1.22 -1.00
N ASP A 108 -6.67 -2.00 -0.19
CA ASP A 108 -6.31 -3.37 -0.55
C ASP A 108 -7.51 -4.31 -0.36
N LYS A 109 -7.32 -5.58 -0.72
CA LYS A 109 -8.33 -6.64 -0.50
C LYS A 109 -8.61 -6.96 0.97
N THR A 110 -7.80 -6.45 1.90
CA THR A 110 -8.05 -6.56 3.35
C THR A 110 -8.80 -5.35 3.90
N ASP A 111 -9.34 -4.51 3.01
CA ASP A 111 -10.05 -3.26 3.32
C ASP A 111 -9.18 -2.21 4.05
N LYS A 112 -7.86 -2.36 4.00
CA LYS A 112 -6.92 -1.36 4.52
C LYS A 112 -6.58 -0.35 3.44
N THR A 113 -6.64 0.93 3.79
CA THR A 113 -6.21 2.00 2.89
C THR A 113 -4.70 1.96 2.67
N VAL A 114 -4.29 1.69 1.43
CA VAL A 114 -2.89 1.64 1.01
C VAL A 114 -2.40 2.96 0.45
N TYR A 115 -3.32 3.76 -0.07
CA TYR A 115 -3.02 5.08 -0.61
C TYR A 115 -4.18 6.04 -0.34
N ARG A 116 -3.87 7.26 0.10
CA ARG A 116 -4.83 8.35 0.28
C ARG A 116 -4.16 9.66 -0.08
N THR A 117 -4.86 10.49 -0.84
CA THR A 117 -4.40 11.81 -1.25
C THR A 117 -5.55 12.81 -1.20
N ILE A 118 -5.21 14.05 -0.86
CA ILE A 118 -6.13 15.19 -0.87
C ILE A 118 -5.49 16.26 -1.76
N SER A 119 -6.24 16.73 -2.74
CA SER A 119 -5.81 17.76 -3.69
C SER A 119 -6.85 18.87 -3.74
N GLN A 120 -6.40 20.11 -3.78
CA GLN A 120 -7.28 21.26 -3.95
C GLN A 120 -7.18 21.76 -5.40
N VAL A 121 -8.35 21.98 -6.01
CA VAL A 121 -8.48 22.41 -7.40
C VAL A 121 -9.19 23.75 -7.43
N TRP A 122 -8.53 24.74 -8.05
CA TRP A 122 -9.13 26.04 -8.34
C TRP A 122 -9.67 26.03 -9.77
N VAL A 123 -10.99 26.15 -9.92
CA VAL A 123 -11.66 26.18 -11.21
C VAL A 123 -11.82 27.63 -11.64
N LYS A 124 -10.97 28.10 -12.54
CA LYS A 124 -11.15 29.43 -13.14
C LYS A 124 -12.34 29.37 -14.10
N PRO A 125 -13.37 30.23 -13.95
CA PRO A 125 -14.48 30.31 -14.88
C PRO A 125 -14.03 30.75 -16.28
#